data_AF-A0A8J7PUN3-F1
#
_entry.id   AF-A0A8J7PUN3-F1
#
_cell.length_a   1.000
_cell.length_b   1.000
_cell.length_c   1.000
_cell.angle_alpha   90.00
_cell.angle_beta   90.00
_cell.angle_gamma   90.00
#
_symmetry.space_group_name_H-M   'P 1'
#
loop_
_entity.id
_entity.type
_entity.pdbx_description
1 polymer ?
#
loop_
_entity_poly.entity_id
_entity_poly.type
_entity_poly.pdbx_seq_one_letter_code
_entity_poly.pdbx_strand_id
1 'polypeptide(L)'
;VQGEGGDDSLTGGAGDDQLFGDTGNDHISGGDGNDLIVGDIGNDVLDGGNGNDRVSGGDGDDTLTGGAGNDQLAGDAGNDRIDGGVGTDNLWGGDGNDDLVGGQGLDWLVGGLGSNSLDGKVGAAWVHK
;
A
#
# COMPACT_ATOMS: atom_id res chain seq x y z
N VAL A 1 15.57 -6.46 2.69
CA VAL A 1 16.40 -5.29 2.37
C VAL A 1 15.98 -4.17 3.31
N GLN A 2 16.93 -3.38 3.81
CA GLN A 2 16.69 -2.21 4.68
C GLN A 2 17.28 -0.96 4.02
N GLY A 3 16.57 0.16 4.09
CA GLY A 3 17.01 1.49 3.66
C GLY A 3 17.90 2.19 4.69
N GLU A 4 17.60 1.98 5.98
CA GLU A 4 18.19 2.65 7.13
C GLU A 4 17.72 4.09 7.34
N GLY A 5 18.18 5.06 6.55
CA GLY A 5 17.84 6.45 6.85
C GLY A 5 18.25 7.42 5.77
N GLY A 6 17.36 8.37 5.50
CA GLY A 6 17.38 9.19 4.29
C GLY A 6 16.48 8.58 3.23
N ASP A 7 16.37 9.27 2.09
CA ASP A 7 15.51 8.81 0.99
C ASP A 7 16.20 7.66 0.22
N ASP A 8 15.62 6.47 0.26
CA ASP A 8 16.18 5.24 -0.29
C ASP A 8 15.40 4.72 -1.51
N SER A 9 16.06 3.85 -2.28
CA SER A 9 15.41 3.12 -3.38
C SER A 9 15.72 1.64 -3.29
N LEU A 10 14.69 0.84 -3.03
CA LEU A 10 14.80 -0.59 -2.75
C LEU A 10 14.03 -1.40 -3.81
N THR A 11 14.55 -2.60 -4.13
CA THR A 11 13.89 -3.53 -5.05
C THR A 11 14.09 -4.97 -4.58
N GLY A 12 13.01 -5.74 -4.45
CA GLY A 12 13.05 -7.17 -4.11
C GLY A 12 13.42 -8.04 -5.31
N GLY A 13 12.70 -7.84 -6.42
CA GLY A 13 12.97 -8.50 -7.69
C GLY A 13 12.11 -9.72 -7.89
N ALA A 14 12.64 -10.92 -7.60
CA ALA A 14 11.90 -12.16 -7.80
C ALA A 14 11.99 -13.06 -6.56
N GLY A 15 10.86 -13.67 -6.20
CA GLY A 15 10.69 -14.42 -4.97
C GLY A 15 10.02 -13.57 -3.89
N ASP A 16 9.68 -14.20 -2.77
CA ASP A 16 9.05 -13.50 -1.64
C ASP A 16 10.11 -12.71 -0.86
N ASP A 17 10.03 -11.39 -0.87
CA ASP A 17 10.99 -10.46 -0.27
C ASP A 17 10.43 -9.74 0.98
N GLN A 18 11.34 -9.18 1.78
CA GLN A 18 11.00 -8.28 2.88
C GLN A 18 11.79 -6.99 2.71
N LEU A 19 11.13 -5.85 2.59
CA LEU A 19 11.70 -4.55 2.27
C LEU A 19 11.24 -3.52 3.31
N PHE A 20 12.17 -2.76 3.87
CA PHE A 20 11.93 -1.78 4.94
C PHE A 20 12.63 -0.46 4.57
N GLY A 21 11.88 0.65 4.52
CA GLY A 21 12.38 2.00 4.23
C GLY A 21 13.08 2.67 5.43
N ASP A 22 12.51 2.45 6.61
CA ASP A 22 12.93 3.04 7.89
C ASP A 22 12.60 4.54 8.02
N THR A 23 13.49 5.45 7.64
CA THR A 23 13.21 6.89 7.77
C THR A 23 13.62 7.63 6.52
N GLY A 24 12.76 8.45 5.93
CA GLY A 24 13.03 9.07 4.65
C GLY A 24 11.79 9.04 3.76
N ASN A 25 11.89 9.61 2.57
CA ASN A 25 10.85 9.46 1.55
C ASN A 25 11.36 8.40 0.56
N ASP A 26 10.94 7.17 0.77
CA ASP A 26 11.51 5.99 0.14
C ASP A 26 10.74 5.58 -1.11
N HIS A 27 11.43 4.91 -2.03
CA HIS A 27 10.84 4.32 -3.21
C HIS A 27 11.13 2.81 -3.26
N ILE A 28 10.14 2.01 -2.89
CA ILE A 28 10.28 0.56 -2.68
C ILE A 28 9.41 -0.22 -3.66
N SER A 29 9.99 -1.21 -4.32
CA SER A 29 9.29 -2.12 -5.24
C SER A 29 9.54 -3.59 -4.86
N GLY A 30 8.48 -4.36 -4.63
CA GLY A 30 8.52 -5.80 -4.33
C GLY A 30 8.99 -6.61 -5.53
N GLY A 31 8.18 -6.61 -6.59
CA GLY A 31 8.51 -7.27 -7.85
C GLY A 31 7.62 -8.48 -8.10
N ASP A 32 8.22 -9.65 -8.39
CA ASP A 32 7.49 -10.91 -8.48
C ASP A 32 7.60 -11.67 -7.16
N GLY A 33 6.49 -12.05 -6.52
CA GLY A 33 6.54 -12.76 -5.23
C GLY A 33 5.46 -12.27 -4.30
N ASN A 34 5.30 -12.91 -3.14
CA ASN A 34 4.45 -12.36 -2.08
C ASN A 34 5.35 -11.57 -1.13
N ASP A 35 5.37 -10.26 -1.29
CA ASP A 35 6.32 -9.37 -0.65
C ASP A 35 5.75 -8.76 0.63
N LEU A 36 6.66 -8.45 1.56
CA LEU A 36 6.39 -7.60 2.72
C LEU A 36 7.14 -6.28 2.52
N ILE A 37 6.39 -5.18 2.42
CA ILE A 37 6.93 -3.84 2.23
C ILE A 37 6.46 -2.95 3.39
N VAL A 38 7.40 -2.22 4.00
CA VAL A 38 7.14 -1.26 5.08
C VAL A 38 7.90 0.03 4.78
N GLY A 39 7.21 1.16 4.66
CA GLY A 39 7.80 2.49 4.49
C GLY A 39 8.41 3.05 5.79
N ASP A 40 7.65 2.94 6.88
CA ASP A 40 7.94 3.48 8.22
C ASP A 40 7.76 5.01 8.30
N ILE A 41 8.80 5.86 8.36
CA ILE A 41 8.62 7.31 8.57
C ILE A 41 8.99 8.10 7.33
N GLY A 42 8.03 8.86 6.81
CA GLY A 42 8.19 9.83 5.73
C GLY A 42 7.15 9.58 4.64
N ASN A 43 7.24 10.31 3.54
CA ASN A 43 6.24 10.20 2.47
C ASN A 43 6.75 9.22 1.40
N ASP A 44 6.29 7.98 1.47
CA ASP A 44 6.84 6.86 0.73
C ASP A 44 6.06 6.53 -0.54
N VAL A 45 6.75 5.90 -1.48
CA VAL A 45 6.18 5.32 -2.71
C VAL A 45 6.46 3.83 -2.72
N LEU A 46 5.42 3.04 -2.51
CA LEU A 46 5.50 1.60 -2.28
C LEU A 46 4.69 0.84 -3.34
N ASP A 47 5.33 -0.13 -4.00
CA ASP A 47 4.73 -0.96 -5.06
C ASP A 47 4.95 -2.45 -4.76
N GLY A 48 3.88 -3.20 -4.52
CA GLY A 48 3.91 -4.65 -4.27
C GLY A 48 4.38 -5.42 -5.50
N GLY A 49 3.70 -5.22 -6.63
CA GLY A 49 4.03 -5.82 -7.90
C GLY A 49 3.12 -7.00 -8.24
N ASN A 50 3.68 -8.19 -8.46
CA ASN A 50 2.94 -9.40 -8.77
C ASN A 50 2.99 -10.36 -7.58
N GLY A 51 1.85 -10.74 -7.04
CA GLY A 51 1.72 -11.72 -5.96
C GLY A 51 0.71 -11.25 -4.94
N ASN A 52 0.64 -11.89 -3.77
CA ASN A 52 -0.25 -11.43 -2.71
C ASN A 52 0.60 -10.69 -1.68
N ASP A 53 0.64 -9.38 -1.82
CA ASP A 53 1.59 -8.55 -1.11
C ASP A 53 1.01 -8.00 0.19
N ARG A 54 1.90 -7.62 1.10
CA ARG A 54 1.57 -6.86 2.29
C ARG A 54 2.38 -5.58 2.32
N VAL A 55 1.70 -4.45 2.23
CA VAL A 55 2.32 -3.12 2.14
C VAL A 55 1.79 -2.22 3.27
N SER A 56 2.69 -1.63 4.05
CA SER A 56 2.40 -0.58 5.06
C SER A 56 3.14 0.69 4.67
N GLY A 57 2.43 1.83 4.62
CA GLY A 57 2.99 3.16 4.47
C GLY A 57 3.75 3.56 5.73
N GLY A 58 3.02 3.90 6.77
CA GLY A 58 3.57 4.23 8.08
C GLY A 58 3.16 5.64 8.50
N ASP A 59 4.10 6.42 9.00
CA ASP A 59 3.88 7.84 9.32
C ASP A 59 4.26 8.70 8.10
N GLY A 60 3.29 9.32 7.44
CA GLY A 60 3.53 10.24 6.32
C GLY A 60 2.38 10.25 5.32
N ASP A 61 2.44 11.13 4.33
CA ASP A 61 1.48 11.09 3.22
C ASP A 61 2.01 10.12 2.15
N ASP A 62 1.53 8.89 2.15
CA ASP A 62 2.12 7.79 1.36
C ASP A 62 1.37 7.50 0.05
N THR A 63 2.06 6.84 -0.87
CA THR A 63 1.47 6.28 -2.11
C THR A 63 1.75 4.78 -2.20
N LEU A 64 0.71 3.97 -2.08
CA LEU A 64 0.77 2.51 -2.09
C LEU A 64 0.07 1.95 -3.34
N THR A 65 0.71 0.98 -3.99
CA THR A 65 0.13 0.17 -5.07
C THR A 65 0.31 -1.31 -4.75
N GLY A 66 -0.77 -2.10 -4.83
CA GLY A 66 -0.75 -3.55 -4.59
C GLY A 66 -0.22 -4.26 -5.83
N GLY A 67 -0.91 -4.05 -6.95
CA GLY A 67 -0.50 -4.54 -8.25
C GLY A 67 -1.39 -5.68 -8.69
N ALA A 68 -0.87 -6.89 -8.83
CA ALA A 68 -1.63 -8.05 -9.26
C ALA A 68 -1.59 -9.18 -8.22
N GLY A 69 -2.76 -9.54 -7.70
CA GLY A 69 -2.95 -10.60 -6.72
C GLY A 69 -3.88 -10.12 -5.62
N ASN A 70 -3.99 -10.83 -4.50
CA ASN A 70 -4.89 -10.43 -3.42
C ASN A 70 -4.07 -9.75 -2.32
N ASP A 71 -4.08 -8.43 -2.33
CA ASP A 71 -3.12 -7.66 -1.56
C ASP A 71 -3.71 -7.14 -0.25
N GLN A 72 -2.82 -6.79 0.69
CA GLN A 72 -3.14 -6.13 1.95
C GLN A 72 -2.36 -4.82 2.04
N LEU A 73 -3.05 -3.69 1.95
CA LEU A 73 -2.45 -2.36 1.93
C LEU A 73 -2.96 -1.53 3.11
N ALA A 74 -2.05 -0.93 3.86
CA ALA A 74 -2.35 0.00 4.95
C ALA A 74 -1.58 1.32 4.75
N GLY A 75 -2.29 2.45 4.65
CA GLY A 75 -1.67 3.78 4.62
C GLY A 75 -1.08 4.17 5.98
N ASP A 76 -1.79 3.78 7.05
CA ASP A 76 -1.46 4.06 8.45
C ASP A 76 -1.74 5.53 8.84
N ALA A 77 -0.75 6.40 9.00
CA ALA A 77 -0.96 7.75 9.50
C ALA A 77 -0.52 8.82 8.48
N GLY A 78 -1.47 9.65 8.04
CA GLY A 78 -1.25 10.69 7.05
C GLY A 78 -2.33 10.65 5.99
N ASN A 79 -2.25 11.50 4.96
CA ASN A 79 -3.22 11.50 3.88
C ASN A 79 -2.72 10.61 2.75
N ASP A 80 -3.23 9.40 2.70
CA ASP A 80 -2.65 8.37 1.85
C ASP A 80 -3.37 8.20 0.52
N ARG A 81 -2.63 7.74 -0.48
CA ARG A 81 -3.16 7.28 -1.75
C ARG A 81 -2.91 5.78 -1.89
N ILE A 82 -3.98 5.01 -2.01
CA ILE A 82 -3.90 3.55 -2.03
C ILE A 82 -4.63 3.00 -3.26
N ASP A 83 -3.95 2.21 -4.08
CA ASP A 83 -4.52 1.50 -5.25
C ASP A 83 -4.28 -0.02 -5.10
N GLY A 84 -5.36 -0.80 -4.97
CA GLY A 84 -5.28 -2.26 -4.85
C GLY A 84 -4.85 -2.94 -6.14
N GLY A 85 -5.24 -2.41 -7.30
CA GLY A 85 -4.90 -2.98 -8.59
C GLY A 85 -5.84 -4.10 -9.04
N VAL A 86 -5.33 -5.32 -9.18
CA VAL A 86 -6.08 -6.48 -9.71
C VAL A 86 -6.10 -7.60 -8.70
N GLY A 87 -7.29 -7.92 -8.18
CA GLY A 87 -7.52 -9.09 -7.35
C GLY A 87 -8.61 -8.85 -6.33
N THR A 88 -8.51 -9.49 -5.18
CA THR A 88 -9.46 -9.30 -4.06
C THR A 88 -8.67 -8.67 -2.93
N ASP A 89 -8.69 -7.36 -2.87
CA ASP A 89 -7.73 -6.60 -2.05
C ASP A 89 -8.37 -6.12 -0.75
N ASN A 90 -7.54 -5.93 0.27
CA ASN A 90 -7.94 -5.31 1.53
C ASN A 90 -7.13 -4.03 1.73
N LEU A 91 -7.83 -2.90 1.74
CA LEU A 91 -7.25 -1.57 1.82
C LEU A 91 -7.73 -0.88 3.09
N TRP A 92 -6.79 -0.36 3.86
CA TRP A 92 -7.01 0.49 5.04
C TRP A 92 -6.30 1.83 4.83
N GLY A 93 -7.05 2.94 4.87
CA GLY A 93 -6.47 4.29 4.84
C GLY A 93 -5.75 4.56 6.14
N GLY A 94 -6.52 4.80 7.21
CA GLY A 94 -6.00 4.93 8.56
C GLY A 94 -6.35 6.29 9.14
N ASP A 95 -5.38 7.01 9.65
CA ASP A 95 -5.54 8.34 10.21
C ASP A 95 -5.25 9.42 9.16
N GLY A 96 -6.26 9.99 8.52
CA GLY A 96 -6.04 11.12 7.62
C GLY A 96 -7.19 11.36 6.66
N ASN A 97 -6.92 11.97 5.52
CA ASN A 97 -7.91 12.07 4.45
C ASN A 97 -7.40 11.26 3.26
N ASP A 98 -7.90 10.04 3.15
CA ASP A 98 -7.30 9.05 2.28
C ASP A 98 -8.09 8.86 0.98
N ASP A 99 -7.38 8.57 -0.09
CA ASP A 99 -7.92 8.23 -1.41
C ASP A 99 -7.66 6.75 -1.69
N LEU A 100 -8.68 5.90 -1.54
CA LEU A 100 -8.60 4.45 -1.75
C LEU A 100 -9.30 4.05 -3.05
N VAL A 101 -8.59 3.30 -3.89
CA VAL A 101 -9.11 2.69 -5.11
C VAL A 101 -8.91 1.18 -5.04
N GLY A 102 -10.01 0.41 -5.07
CA GLY A 102 -9.93 -1.06 -5.01
C GLY A 102 -9.38 -1.67 -6.30
N GLY A 103 -9.92 -1.23 -7.44
CA GLY A 103 -9.47 -1.69 -8.75
C GLY A 103 -10.36 -2.78 -9.34
N GLN A 104 -9.77 -3.86 -9.85
CA GLN A 104 -10.49 -4.98 -10.46
C GLN A 104 -10.65 -6.11 -9.47
N GLY A 105 -11.90 -6.46 -9.16
CA GLY A 105 -12.25 -7.64 -8.37
C GLY A 105 -13.14 -7.28 -7.20
N LEU A 106 -13.10 -8.05 -6.12
CA LEU A 106 -13.96 -7.86 -4.96
C LEU A 106 -13.16 -7.29 -3.79
N ASP A 107 -13.24 -5.98 -3.60
CA ASP A 107 -12.33 -5.31 -2.66
C ASP A 107 -13.02 -4.92 -1.35
N TRP A 108 -12.23 -4.91 -0.28
CA TRP A 108 -12.60 -4.43 1.04
C TRP A 108 -11.86 -3.13 1.32
N LEU A 109 -12.60 -2.02 1.44
CA LEU A 109 -12.01 -0.69 1.66
C LEU A 109 -12.51 -0.11 2.99
N VAL A 110 -11.56 0.33 3.81
CA VAL A 110 -11.82 1.03 5.08
C VAL A 110 -11.04 2.33 5.07
N GLY A 111 -11.75 3.46 5.10
CA GLY A 111 -11.09 4.77 5.12
C GLY A 111 -10.38 5.05 6.44
N GLY A 112 -10.98 4.70 7.59
CA GLY A 112 -10.43 5.06 8.89
C GLY A 112 -10.93 6.44 9.37
N LEU A 113 -10.11 7.16 10.14
CA LEU A 113 -10.44 8.51 10.61
C LEU A 113 -10.41 9.51 9.43
N GLY A 114 -10.93 10.72 9.67
CA GLY A 114 -10.93 11.82 8.70
C GLY A 114 -11.90 11.67 7.52
N SER A 115 -11.64 12.42 6.45
CA SER A 115 -12.57 12.58 5.31
C SER A 115 -12.06 11.86 4.08
N ASN A 116 -12.52 10.63 3.89
CA ASN A 116 -11.94 9.70 2.91
C ASN A 116 -12.75 9.60 1.62
N SER A 117 -12.05 9.32 0.53
CA SER A 117 -12.60 8.95 -0.78
C SER A 117 -12.38 7.46 -1.03
N LEU A 118 -13.46 6.72 -1.30
CA LEU A 118 -13.41 5.27 -1.50
C LEU A 118 -14.07 4.89 -2.82
N ASP A 119 -13.29 4.35 -3.76
CA ASP A 119 -13.75 3.87 -5.07
C ASP A 119 -13.31 2.42 -5.29
N GLY A 120 -14.15 1.45 -4.91
CA GLY A 120 -13.81 0.04 -5.14
C GLY A 120 -14.04 -0.49 -6.55
N LYS A 121 -14.41 0.35 -7.54
CA LYS A 121 -14.61 -0.03 -8.96
C LYS A 121 -15.30 -1.41 -9.16
N VAL A 122 -15.01 -2.14 -10.25
CA VAL A 122 -15.92 -3.17 -10.81
C VAL A 122 -15.94 -4.46 -9.98
N GLY A 123 -16.91 -4.58 -9.07
CA GLY A 123 -17.17 -5.80 -8.33
C GLY A 123 -17.39 -5.55 -6.84
N ALA A 124 -18.56 -5.03 -6.46
CA ALA A 124 -19.05 -5.00 -5.07
C ALA A 124 -18.01 -4.66 -3.98
N ALA A 125 -17.53 -3.41 -3.98
CA ALA A 125 -16.84 -2.83 -2.84
C ALA A 125 -17.70 -2.90 -1.57
N TRP A 126 -17.21 -3.53 -0.50
CA TRP A 126 -17.78 -3.34 0.83
C TRP A 126 -17.08 -2.15 1.48
N VAL A 127 -17.72 -0.98 1.39
CA VAL A 127 -17.25 0.27 1.99
C VAL A 127 -17.71 0.32 3.45
N HIS A 128 -16.79 0.22 4.40
CA HIS A 128 -17.06 0.58 5.80
C HIS A 128 -16.58 2.01 6.05
N LYS A 129 -17.51 2.87 6.46
CA LYS A 129 -17.23 4.25 6.87
C LYS A 129 -16.85 4.32 8.34
#